data_AF-A0A3P7M9X2-F1
#
_entry.id   AF-A0A3P7M9X2-F1
#
_cell.length_a   1.000
_cell.length_b   1.000
_cell.length_c   1.000
_cell.angle_alpha   90.00
_cell.angle_beta   90.00
_cell.angle_gamma   90.00
#
_symmetry.space_group_name_H-M   'P 1'
#
loop_
_entity.id
_entity.type
_entity.pdbx_description
1 polymer ?
#
loop_
_entity_poly.entity_id
_entity_poly.type
_entity_poly.pdbx_seq_one_letter_code
_entity_poly.pdbx_strand_id
1 'polypeptide(L)'
;MDAQIPNANGADYMALNDGTNGVNEDVENMPDGTMGDFEGCEMDQVELVSQPRQVARLEIGYARSAKLINMRHLKNVMWSMIDAALPDPESCPEGSQLPLKASKLDQSAAVDGIDVVTAASPLCDFGQILTALPGKVSRNTAEELSVAISLNCLLHLANEKDLMFEPIEDFSNLAIYRGLIDSEVELLKEYEKAARSERRRDKQLSLDAWLEADD
;
A
#
# COMPACT_ATOMS: atom_id res chain seq x y z
N MET A 1 -44.50 48.55 -10.38
CA MET A 1 -43.42 49.19 -9.60
C MET A 1 -42.14 48.50 -10.03
N ASP A 2 -41.58 49.01 -11.10
CA ASP A 2 -40.25 48.72 -11.59
C ASP A 2 -39.18 49.14 -10.59
N ALA A 3 -38.14 48.32 -10.44
CA ALA A 3 -36.81 48.79 -10.08
C ALA A 3 -35.77 47.92 -10.81
N GLN A 4 -34.98 48.60 -11.63
CA GLN A 4 -34.15 48.13 -12.73
C GLN A 4 -32.72 48.67 -12.49
N ILE A 5 -31.74 47.76 -12.32
CA ILE A 5 -30.25 47.83 -12.53
C ILE A 5 -29.40 48.93 -11.78
N PRO A 6 -28.03 48.87 -11.70
CA PRO A 6 -27.05 48.47 -12.73
C PRO A 6 -26.02 47.38 -12.40
N ASN A 7 -25.69 46.66 -13.49
CA ASN A 7 -24.48 45.89 -13.74
C ASN A 7 -23.24 46.81 -13.74
N ALA A 8 -22.16 46.41 -13.07
CA ALA A 8 -20.87 47.10 -13.08
C ALA A 8 -19.77 46.13 -13.56
N ASN A 9 -19.52 46.17 -14.87
CA ASN A 9 -18.27 45.76 -15.49
C ASN A 9 -17.27 46.92 -15.41
N GLY A 10 -15.99 46.64 -15.15
CA GLY A 10 -14.89 47.52 -15.56
C GLY A 10 -13.73 47.66 -14.56
N ALA A 11 -12.65 46.93 -14.81
CA ALA A 11 -11.23 47.28 -14.63
C ALA A 11 -10.43 45.97 -14.48
N ASP A 12 -9.98 45.39 -15.60
CA ASP A 12 -8.61 45.54 -16.11
C ASP A 12 -7.56 44.82 -15.26
N TYR A 13 -7.40 43.52 -15.51
CA TYR A 13 -6.11 42.86 -15.37
C TYR A 13 -5.64 42.48 -16.78
N MET A 14 -4.65 43.25 -17.25
CA MET A 14 -4.06 43.14 -18.58
C MET A 14 -3.50 41.73 -18.84
N ALA A 15 -3.85 41.24 -20.02
CA ALA A 15 -3.15 40.18 -20.72
C ALA A 15 -1.69 40.60 -20.98
N LEU A 16 -0.73 39.74 -20.62
CA LEU A 16 0.62 39.82 -21.16
C LEU A 16 0.61 39.16 -22.54
N ASN A 17 0.65 40.04 -23.54
CA ASN A 17 0.71 39.74 -24.95
C ASN A 17 2.07 39.11 -25.33
N ASP A 18 1.98 38.15 -26.24
CA ASP A 18 3.05 37.62 -27.07
C ASP A 18 3.65 38.74 -27.95
N GLY A 19 4.97 38.74 -28.14
CA GLY A 19 5.65 39.85 -28.81
C GLY A 19 7.17 39.81 -28.77
N THR A 20 7.75 39.00 -29.65
CA THR A 20 8.87 39.35 -30.56
C THR A 20 10.26 39.74 -30.00
N ASN A 21 11.25 38.99 -30.49
CA ASN A 21 12.52 39.46 -31.04
C ASN A 21 13.46 40.28 -30.14
N GLY A 22 14.28 39.56 -29.37
CA GLY A 22 15.63 40.01 -29.01
C GLY A 22 16.64 39.48 -30.02
N VAL A 23 16.88 40.28 -31.06
CA VAL A 23 17.95 40.12 -32.05
C VAL A 23 19.29 40.33 -31.34
N ASN A 24 20.24 39.42 -31.54
CA ASN A 24 21.67 39.72 -31.58
C ASN A 24 22.25 38.81 -32.68
N GLU A 25 22.09 39.28 -33.92
CA GLU A 25 22.95 38.88 -35.04
C GLU A 25 24.27 39.61 -34.84
N ASP A 26 25.31 38.88 -34.49
CA ASP A 26 26.72 39.28 -34.64
C ASP A 26 27.57 38.00 -34.63
N VAL A 27 27.41 37.17 -35.67
CA VAL A 27 28.47 36.24 -36.08
C VAL A 27 28.92 36.70 -37.44
N GLU A 28 30.14 37.24 -37.41
CA GLU A 28 30.82 37.92 -38.49
C GLU A 28 30.79 37.14 -39.79
N ASN A 29 30.46 37.89 -40.83
CA ASN A 29 30.74 37.66 -42.23
C ASN A 29 32.20 37.19 -42.43
N MET A 30 32.44 35.87 -42.42
CA MET A 30 33.71 35.34 -42.92
C MET A 30 33.77 35.59 -44.43
N PRO A 31 34.82 36.28 -44.92
CA PRO A 31 34.97 36.49 -46.34
C PRO A 31 35.13 35.15 -47.05
N ASP A 32 34.41 35.01 -48.17
CA ASP A 32 34.57 33.98 -49.19
C ASP A 32 36.04 33.96 -49.65
N GLY A 33 36.84 33.16 -48.95
CA GLY A 33 38.25 32.98 -49.17
C GLY A 33 38.45 32.08 -50.37
N THR A 34 38.57 32.71 -51.53
CA THR A 34 39.11 32.12 -52.75
C THR A 34 40.52 31.58 -52.45
N MET A 35 40.64 30.31 -52.03
CA MET A 35 41.91 29.60 -51.97
C MET A 35 42.15 28.98 -53.34
N GLY A 36 43.24 29.42 -53.96
CA GLY A 36 43.65 29.05 -55.30
C GLY A 36 44.01 27.58 -55.46
N ASP A 37 44.18 27.23 -56.73
CA ASP A 37 44.70 25.98 -57.25
C ASP A 37 45.89 25.47 -56.42
N PHE A 38 45.64 24.44 -55.61
CA PHE A 38 46.68 23.58 -55.06
C PHE A 38 46.54 22.20 -55.71
N GLU A 39 47.40 21.97 -56.70
CA GLU A 39 47.70 20.67 -57.26
C GLU A 39 48.09 19.69 -56.15
N GLY A 40 47.34 18.58 -56.05
CA GLY A 40 47.82 17.29 -55.56
C GLY A 40 47.90 17.09 -54.05
N CYS A 41 46.86 16.48 -53.47
CA CYS A 41 47.01 15.38 -52.51
C CYS A 41 45.78 14.47 -52.61
N GLU A 42 46.04 13.21 -52.95
CA GLU A 42 45.13 12.08 -52.93
C GLU A 42 44.42 12.03 -51.57
N MET A 43 43.13 12.37 -51.57
CA MET A 43 42.29 12.28 -50.37
C MET A 43 42.08 10.80 -50.10
N ASP A 44 42.92 10.27 -49.21
CA ASP A 44 42.78 8.98 -48.59
C ASP A 44 41.31 8.78 -48.18
N GLN A 45 40.72 7.70 -48.69
CA GLN A 45 39.32 7.35 -48.45
C GLN A 45 39.16 7.04 -46.97
N VAL A 46 38.80 8.04 -46.16
CA VAL A 46 38.37 7.81 -44.79
C VAL A 46 37.07 7.00 -44.84
N GLU A 47 37.18 5.72 -44.48
CA GLU A 47 36.06 4.78 -44.39
C GLU A 47 35.10 5.24 -43.29
N LEU A 48 34.04 5.94 -43.70
CA LEU A 48 33.02 6.44 -42.78
C LEU A 48 32.23 5.26 -42.22
N VAL A 49 32.47 4.94 -40.95
CA VAL A 49 31.67 3.97 -40.20
C VAL A 49 30.25 4.50 -40.08
N SER A 50 29.27 3.63 -40.33
CA SER A 50 27.85 3.99 -40.29
C SER A 50 27.45 4.62 -38.95
N GLN A 51 26.64 5.69 -39.00
CA GLN A 51 26.15 6.33 -37.78
C GLN A 51 25.46 5.32 -36.85
N PRO A 52 25.70 5.40 -35.53
CA PRO A 52 25.04 4.54 -34.56
C PRO A 52 23.52 4.62 -34.67
N ARG A 53 22.83 3.48 -34.51
CA ARG A 53 21.37 3.42 -34.57
C ARG A 53 20.76 4.26 -33.45
N GLN A 54 20.08 5.35 -33.82
CA GLN A 54 19.30 6.13 -32.88
C GLN A 54 17.97 5.42 -32.60
N VAL A 55 17.70 5.14 -31.33
CA VAL A 55 16.40 4.65 -30.85
C VAL A 55 15.56 5.84 -30.42
N ALA A 56 14.27 5.82 -30.78
CA ALA A 56 13.33 6.86 -30.39
C ALA A 56 13.24 6.96 -28.86
N ARG A 57 13.16 8.20 -28.35
CA ARG A 57 12.91 8.43 -26.92
C ARG A 57 11.49 7.95 -26.61
N LEU A 58 11.39 6.85 -25.86
CA LEU A 58 10.11 6.33 -25.39
C LEU A 58 9.73 7.04 -24.10
N GLU A 59 8.60 7.75 -24.12
CA GLU A 59 8.02 8.31 -22.90
C GLU A 59 7.29 7.19 -22.16
N ILE A 60 7.98 6.62 -21.17
CA ILE A 60 7.39 5.63 -20.27
C ILE A 60 6.55 6.40 -19.25
N GLY A 61 5.28 6.06 -19.10
CA GLY A 61 4.38 6.67 -18.12
C GLY A 61 4.75 6.25 -16.69
N TYR A 62 5.77 6.88 -16.11
CA TYR A 62 6.09 6.76 -14.69
C TYR A 62 5.37 7.85 -13.88
N ALA A 63 5.12 7.59 -12.60
CA ALA A 63 4.56 8.58 -11.70
C ALA A 63 5.57 9.73 -11.49
N ARG A 64 5.21 10.96 -11.89
CA ARG A 64 6.06 12.16 -11.72
C ARG A 64 5.95 12.80 -10.34
N SER A 65 4.97 12.38 -9.55
CA SER A 65 4.70 12.90 -8.21
C SER A 65 4.61 11.74 -7.22
N ALA A 66 5.15 11.96 -6.02
CA ALA A 66 5.05 11.01 -4.93
C ALA A 66 3.65 11.08 -4.29
N LYS A 67 3.16 9.93 -3.82
CA LYS A 67 1.93 9.84 -3.03
C LYS A 67 2.24 10.16 -1.57
N LEU A 68 1.56 11.15 -0.99
CA LEU A 68 1.69 11.51 0.41
C LEU A 68 0.41 11.13 1.17
N ILE A 69 0.54 10.20 2.11
CA ILE A 69 -0.58 9.71 2.91
C ILE A 69 -0.28 9.90 4.40
N ASN A 70 -1.20 10.53 5.12
CA ASN A 70 -1.11 10.62 6.58
C ASN A 70 -1.52 9.29 7.22
N MET A 71 -0.53 8.42 7.44
CA MET A 71 -0.75 7.06 7.97
C MET A 71 -1.39 7.07 9.37
N ARG A 72 -1.07 8.05 10.22
CA ARG A 72 -1.64 8.14 11.57
C ARG A 72 -3.15 8.39 11.50
N HIS A 73 -3.56 9.34 10.65
CA HIS A 73 -4.98 9.63 10.46
C HIS A 73 -5.71 8.43 9.85
N LEU A 74 -5.13 7.80 8.82
CA LEU A 74 -5.70 6.62 8.17
C LEU A 74 -5.94 5.47 9.17
N LYS A 75 -4.92 5.15 9.98
CA LYS A 75 -5.01 4.12 11.01
C LYS A 75 -6.09 4.42 12.04
N ASN A 76 -6.20 5.67 12.49
CA ASN A 76 -7.20 6.06 13.47
C ASN A 76 -8.63 5.91 12.92
N VAL A 77 -8.86 6.33 11.68
CA VAL A 77 -10.17 6.19 11.02
C VAL A 77 -10.51 4.71 10.81
N MET A 78 -9.57 3.92 10.27
CA MET A 78 -9.75 2.48 10.07
C MET A 78 -10.00 1.75 11.39
N TRP A 79 -9.22 2.04 12.44
CA TRP A 79 -9.42 1.48 13.77
C TRP A 79 -10.79 1.83 14.33
N SER A 80 -11.23 3.09 14.24
CA SER A 80 -12.56 3.49 14.72
C SER A 80 -13.69 2.72 14.04
N MET A 81 -13.53 2.32 12.77
CA MET A 81 -14.51 1.49 12.07
C MET A 81 -14.50 0.05 12.58
N ILE A 82 -13.31 -0.54 12.74
CA ILE A 82 -13.13 -1.91 13.25
C ILE A 82 -13.63 -2.01 14.70
N ASP A 83 -13.25 -1.05 15.54
CA ASP A 83 -13.60 -1.01 16.96
C ASP A 83 -15.10 -0.88 17.18
N ALA A 84 -15.78 -0.05 16.37
CA ALA A 84 -17.24 0.07 16.40
C ALA A 84 -17.96 -1.20 15.88
N ALA A 85 -17.32 -1.93 14.97
CA ALA A 85 -17.86 -3.17 14.41
C ALA A 85 -17.51 -4.40 15.23
N LEU A 86 -16.59 -4.34 16.19
CA LEU A 86 -16.18 -5.47 17.03
C LEU A 86 -16.41 -5.11 18.51
N PRO A 87 -17.65 -5.28 19.03
CA PRO A 87 -17.96 -5.00 20.42
C PRO A 87 -17.14 -5.88 21.37
N ASP A 88 -16.80 -5.33 22.54
CA ASP A 88 -15.98 -6.01 23.53
C ASP A 88 -16.73 -7.24 24.09
N PRO A 89 -16.06 -8.39 24.29
CA PRO A 89 -16.70 -9.61 24.78
C PRO A 89 -17.34 -9.45 26.17
N GLU A 90 -16.88 -8.48 26.96
CA GLU A 90 -17.38 -8.20 28.33
C GLU A 90 -18.63 -7.29 28.37
N SER A 91 -19.04 -6.72 27.23
CA SER A 91 -20.17 -5.78 27.16
C SER A 91 -21.52 -6.45 26.82
N CYS A 92 -21.53 -7.77 26.67
CA CYS A 92 -22.72 -8.57 26.38
C CYS A 92 -23.26 -9.23 27.66
N PRO A 93 -24.57 -9.11 27.98
CA PRO A 93 -25.17 -9.82 29.11
C PRO A 93 -25.05 -11.33 28.91
N GLU A 94 -24.68 -12.05 29.97
CA GLU A 94 -24.44 -13.50 30.03
C GLU A 94 -25.47 -14.30 29.21
N GLY A 95 -25.00 -14.94 28.13
CA GLY A 95 -25.86 -15.79 27.31
C GLY A 95 -25.33 -16.19 25.94
N SER A 96 -24.30 -15.51 25.41
CA SER A 96 -23.72 -15.86 24.11
C SER A 96 -22.29 -16.37 24.30
N GLN A 97 -22.13 -17.69 24.19
CA GLN A 97 -20.82 -18.34 24.21
C GLN A 97 -19.92 -17.75 23.12
N LEU A 98 -18.67 -17.48 23.49
CA LEU A 98 -17.56 -17.17 22.58
C LEU A 98 -17.34 -18.37 21.62
N PRO A 99 -17.00 -18.16 20.34
CA PRO A 99 -16.97 -19.25 19.38
C PRO A 99 -15.71 -20.11 19.51
N LEU A 100 -15.92 -21.34 20.00
CA LEU A 100 -15.05 -22.49 19.80
C LEU A 100 -15.25 -23.00 18.36
N LYS A 101 -14.19 -23.06 17.53
CA LYS A 101 -14.27 -23.81 16.25
C LYS A 101 -14.19 -25.31 16.53
N ALA A 102 -15.21 -26.03 16.07
CA ALA A 102 -15.26 -27.48 16.02
C ALA A 102 -14.26 -28.05 14.99
N SER A 103 -13.60 -29.14 15.40
CA SER A 103 -12.72 -29.98 14.58
C SER A 103 -13.46 -30.67 13.43
N LYS A 104 -12.78 -30.83 12.28
CA LYS A 104 -13.20 -31.55 11.06
C LYS A 104 -13.78 -32.96 11.30
N LEU A 105 -14.85 -33.35 10.59
CA LEU A 105 -14.96 -34.65 9.88
C LEU A 105 -16.18 -34.77 8.91
N ASP A 106 -15.86 -34.98 7.62
CA ASP A 106 -16.43 -35.88 6.57
C ASP A 106 -17.95 -35.97 6.20
N GLN A 107 -18.15 -36.48 4.98
CA GLN A 107 -19.30 -36.45 4.05
C GLN A 107 -20.65 -37.09 4.45
N SER A 108 -21.68 -36.52 3.81
CA SER A 108 -22.86 -37.17 3.18
C SER A 108 -24.19 -37.30 3.95
N ALA A 109 -25.25 -37.08 3.14
CA ALA A 109 -26.66 -37.42 3.29
C ALA A 109 -27.58 -36.43 4.04
N ALA A 110 -28.64 -36.08 3.31
CA ALA A 110 -29.74 -35.20 3.66
C ALA A 110 -30.56 -35.66 4.88
N VAL A 111 -31.22 -34.71 5.56
CA VAL A 111 -32.68 -34.69 5.84
C VAL A 111 -33.04 -33.47 6.71
N ASP A 112 -34.06 -32.76 6.24
CA ASP A 112 -34.99 -31.81 6.88
C ASP A 112 -34.77 -31.33 8.33
N GLY A 113 -34.83 -30.01 8.48
CA GLY A 113 -35.02 -29.32 9.76
C GLY A 113 -34.14 -28.08 9.86
N ILE A 114 -34.74 -26.90 9.74
CA ILE A 114 -34.06 -25.61 9.91
C ILE A 114 -33.59 -25.51 11.36
N ASP A 115 -32.32 -25.79 11.60
CA ASP A 115 -31.56 -25.29 12.73
C ASP A 115 -30.54 -24.31 12.16
N VAL A 116 -30.84 -23.02 12.27
CA VAL A 116 -29.91 -21.93 11.91
C VAL A 116 -28.79 -21.99 12.95
N VAL A 117 -27.79 -22.81 12.65
CA VAL A 117 -26.47 -22.75 13.28
C VAL A 117 -26.04 -21.29 13.17
N THR A 118 -26.14 -20.58 14.29
CA THR A 118 -25.76 -19.17 14.38
C THR A 118 -24.24 -19.15 14.44
N ALA A 119 -23.63 -19.36 13.27
CA ALA A 119 -22.22 -19.13 13.04
C ALA A 119 -21.95 -17.69 13.45
N ALA A 120 -21.01 -17.48 14.38
CA ALA A 120 -20.53 -16.15 14.70
C ALA A 120 -19.87 -15.57 13.44
N SER A 121 -20.68 -14.89 12.61
CA SER A 121 -20.18 -14.18 11.46
C SER A 121 -19.23 -13.10 11.95
N PRO A 122 -18.04 -12.94 11.33
CA PRO A 122 -17.23 -11.77 11.58
C PRO A 122 -18.11 -10.55 11.34
N LEU A 123 -18.27 -9.70 12.36
CA LEU A 123 -19.14 -8.52 12.24
C LEU A 123 -18.52 -7.49 11.27
N CYS A 124 -17.23 -7.68 10.91
CA CYS A 124 -16.51 -6.88 9.94
C CYS A 124 -15.56 -7.74 9.07
N ASP A 125 -15.57 -7.51 7.75
CA ASP A 125 -14.58 -8.03 6.82
C ASP A 125 -13.80 -6.90 6.12
N PHE A 126 -12.65 -7.24 5.55
CA PHE A 126 -11.77 -6.27 4.91
C PHE A 126 -12.40 -5.59 3.69
N GLY A 127 -13.24 -6.29 2.93
CA GLY A 127 -14.01 -5.73 1.80
C GLY A 127 -14.97 -4.62 2.23
N GLN A 128 -15.64 -4.78 3.38
CA GLN A 128 -16.49 -3.73 3.97
C GLN A 128 -15.66 -2.49 4.34
N ILE A 129 -14.46 -2.69 4.91
CA ILE A 129 -13.54 -1.58 5.20
C ILE A 129 -13.12 -0.88 3.92
N LEU A 130 -12.69 -1.61 2.90
CA LEU A 130 -12.28 -1.04 1.61
C LEU A 130 -13.41 -0.21 0.96
N THR A 131 -14.65 -0.63 1.12
CA THR A 131 -15.81 0.06 0.55
C THR A 131 -16.16 1.34 1.33
N ALA A 132 -16.12 1.29 2.67
CA ALA A 132 -16.55 2.39 3.52
C ALA A 132 -15.44 3.42 3.82
N LEU A 133 -14.17 3.00 3.85
CA LEU A 133 -13.02 3.82 4.24
C LEU A 133 -12.82 5.08 3.38
N PRO A 134 -12.95 5.05 2.03
CA PRO A 134 -12.79 6.24 1.19
C PRO A 134 -13.77 7.37 1.55
N GLY A 135 -14.98 7.03 2.03
CA GLY A 135 -15.99 8.01 2.45
C GLY A 135 -15.75 8.62 3.84
N LYS A 136 -14.76 8.12 4.60
CA LYS A 136 -14.46 8.52 5.98
C LYS A 136 -13.12 9.26 6.12
N VAL A 137 -12.33 9.32 5.06
CA VAL A 137 -11.03 10.01 5.02
C VAL A 137 -11.09 11.25 4.13
N SER A 138 -10.01 12.06 4.14
CA SER A 138 -9.92 13.22 3.24
C SER A 138 -9.90 12.79 1.76
N ARG A 139 -10.40 13.66 0.87
CA ARG A 139 -10.42 13.40 -0.59
C ARG A 139 -9.06 12.98 -1.15
N ASN A 140 -8.00 13.72 -0.79
CA ASN A 140 -6.65 13.41 -1.25
C ASN A 140 -6.17 12.04 -0.76
N THR A 141 -6.58 11.62 0.44
CA THR A 141 -6.26 10.27 0.93
C THR A 141 -7.06 9.22 0.18
N ALA A 142 -8.37 9.45 -0.02
CA ALA A 142 -9.27 8.53 -0.68
C ALA A 142 -8.84 8.18 -2.11
N GLU A 143 -8.42 9.19 -2.89
CA GLU A 143 -7.92 9.02 -4.27
C GLU A 143 -6.61 8.20 -4.33
N GLU A 144 -5.85 8.18 -3.23
CA GLU A 144 -4.58 7.47 -3.13
C GLU A 144 -4.71 6.07 -2.52
N LEU A 145 -5.88 5.72 -1.97
CA LEU A 145 -6.10 4.41 -1.37
C LEU A 145 -6.04 3.31 -2.43
N SER A 146 -5.42 2.20 -2.03
CA SER A 146 -5.43 0.95 -2.76
C SER A 146 -5.66 -0.19 -1.78
N VAL A 147 -5.94 -1.38 -2.32
CA VAL A 147 -6.01 -2.62 -1.52
C VAL A 147 -4.72 -2.80 -0.72
N ALA A 148 -3.56 -2.59 -1.34
CA ALA A 148 -2.25 -2.76 -0.69
C ALA A 148 -2.02 -1.76 0.46
N ILE A 149 -2.38 -0.48 0.28
CA ILE A 149 -2.21 0.54 1.33
C ILE A 149 -3.14 0.26 2.50
N SER A 150 -4.39 -0.10 2.21
CA SER A 150 -5.39 -0.41 3.24
C SER A 150 -5.02 -1.69 3.99
N LEU A 151 -4.54 -2.72 3.29
CA LEU A 151 -4.09 -3.96 3.90
C LEU A 151 -2.84 -3.73 4.77
N ASN A 152 -1.86 -2.97 4.30
CA ASN A 152 -0.68 -2.66 5.09
C ASN A 152 -1.03 -1.88 6.36
N CYS A 153 -1.96 -0.93 6.25
CA CYS A 153 -2.52 -0.22 7.41
C CYS A 153 -3.20 -1.19 8.40
N LEU A 154 -3.99 -2.15 7.90
CA LEU A 154 -4.65 -3.17 8.71
C LEU A 154 -3.63 -4.07 9.44
N LEU A 155 -2.58 -4.50 8.75
CA LEU A 155 -1.50 -5.31 9.35
C LEU A 155 -0.74 -4.53 10.44
N HIS A 156 -0.49 -3.24 10.22
CA HIS A 156 0.07 -2.39 11.27
C HIS A 156 -0.86 -2.26 12.47
N LEU A 157 -2.18 -2.22 12.25
CA LEU A 157 -3.14 -2.20 13.35
C LEU A 157 -3.13 -3.52 14.14
N ALA A 158 -3.03 -4.67 13.50
CA ALA A 158 -2.92 -5.96 14.21
C ALA A 158 -1.65 -6.10 15.05
N ASN A 159 -0.58 -5.38 14.72
CA ASN A 159 0.60 -5.34 15.58
C ASN A 159 0.38 -4.45 16.83
N GLU A 160 -0.55 -3.50 16.77
CA GLU A 160 -0.82 -2.51 17.83
C GLU A 160 -2.11 -2.78 18.61
N LYS A 161 -2.93 -3.70 18.11
CA LYS A 161 -4.26 -4.05 18.60
C LYS A 161 -4.35 -5.56 18.46
N ASP A 162 -4.92 -6.22 19.46
CA ASP A 162 -5.12 -7.66 19.42
C ASP A 162 -6.21 -7.99 18.40
N LEU A 163 -5.80 -8.12 17.13
CA LEU A 163 -6.64 -8.48 16.01
C LEU A 163 -6.16 -9.80 15.42
N MET A 164 -7.11 -10.67 15.09
CA MET A 164 -6.87 -11.90 14.37
C MET A 164 -7.57 -11.85 13.02
N PHE A 165 -6.96 -12.50 12.03
CA PHE A 165 -7.45 -12.52 10.66
C PHE A 165 -7.64 -13.94 10.15
N GLU A 166 -8.78 -14.19 9.52
CA GLU A 166 -9.03 -15.45 8.82
C GLU A 166 -9.28 -15.19 7.33
N PRO A 167 -8.53 -15.81 6.41
CA PRO A 167 -8.77 -15.66 4.99
C PRO A 167 -10.11 -16.30 4.60
N ILE A 168 -10.89 -15.57 3.81
CA ILE A 168 -12.16 -16.03 3.22
C ILE A 168 -11.89 -16.33 1.75
N GLU A 169 -12.36 -17.48 1.26
CA GLU A 169 -12.41 -17.90 -0.15
C GLU A 169 -11.21 -17.45 -1.01
N ASP A 170 -10.21 -18.32 -1.22
CA ASP A 170 -9.05 -18.06 -2.08
C ASP A 170 -8.28 -16.75 -1.78
N PHE A 171 -8.31 -16.28 -0.53
CA PHE A 171 -7.73 -14.99 -0.10
C PHE A 171 -8.34 -13.77 -0.80
N SER A 172 -9.55 -13.91 -1.34
CA SER A 172 -10.29 -12.80 -1.94
C SER A 172 -10.71 -11.77 -0.90
N ASN A 173 -10.96 -12.22 0.35
CA ASN A 173 -11.31 -11.35 1.47
C ASN A 173 -10.72 -11.86 2.80
N LEU A 174 -10.82 -11.05 3.84
CA LEU A 174 -10.27 -11.31 5.16
C LEU A 174 -11.31 -11.00 6.24
N ALA A 175 -11.70 -12.02 7.01
CA ALA A 175 -12.50 -11.86 8.21
C ALA A 175 -11.63 -11.28 9.32
N ILE A 176 -12.15 -10.31 10.07
CA ILE A 176 -11.42 -9.63 11.14
C ILE A 176 -12.09 -9.93 12.48
N TYR A 177 -11.30 -10.40 13.44
CA TYR A 177 -11.74 -10.74 14.79
C TYR A 177 -10.92 -9.97 15.83
N ARG A 178 -11.52 -9.74 17.01
CA ARG A 178 -10.81 -9.20 18.17
C ARG A 178 -10.26 -10.34 19.01
N GLY A 179 -9.00 -10.23 19.40
CA GLY A 179 -8.30 -11.22 20.20
C GLY A 179 -7.93 -12.47 19.42
N LEU A 180 -7.11 -13.30 20.06
CA LEU A 180 -6.79 -14.65 19.62
C LEU A 180 -7.89 -15.60 20.10
N ILE A 181 -8.18 -16.65 19.33
CA ILE A 181 -9.09 -17.71 19.76
C ILE A 181 -8.40 -18.54 20.85
N ASP A 182 -9.17 -19.10 21.79
CA ASP A 182 -8.65 -19.96 22.88
C ASP A 182 -7.66 -21.03 22.40
N SER A 183 -7.92 -21.64 21.23
CA SER A 183 -7.02 -22.63 20.63
C SER A 183 -5.64 -22.05 20.26
N GLU A 184 -5.60 -20.82 19.75
CA GLU A 184 -4.34 -20.14 19.40
C GLU A 184 -3.62 -19.66 20.66
N VAL A 185 -4.38 -19.21 21.67
CA VAL A 185 -3.83 -18.87 22.99
C VAL A 185 -3.15 -20.08 23.62
N GLU A 186 -3.77 -21.27 23.55
CA GLU A 186 -3.17 -22.49 24.09
C GLU A 186 -1.92 -22.91 23.30
N LEU A 187 -1.95 -22.82 21.97
CA LEU A 187 -0.79 -23.11 21.12
C LEU A 187 0.41 -22.18 21.46
N LEU A 188 0.14 -20.90 21.75
CA LEU A 188 1.17 -19.97 22.17
C LEU A 188 1.77 -20.34 23.53
N LYS A 189 0.95 -20.76 24.49
CA LYS A 189 1.46 -21.24 25.80
C LYS A 189 2.35 -22.46 25.62
N GLU A 190 1.95 -23.41 24.77
CA GLU A 190 2.75 -24.59 24.46
C GLU A 190 4.09 -24.22 23.80
N TYR A 191 4.06 -23.32 22.81
CA TYR A 191 5.26 -22.82 22.14
C TYR A 191 6.21 -22.14 23.13
N GLU A 192 5.70 -21.27 24.00
CA GLU A 192 6.52 -20.61 25.02
C GLU A 192 7.14 -21.61 25.99
N LYS A 193 6.39 -22.64 26.41
CA LYS A 193 6.89 -23.70 27.28
C LYS A 193 8.01 -24.48 26.60
N ALA A 194 7.86 -24.81 25.32
CA ALA A 194 8.89 -25.48 24.51
C ALA A 194 10.14 -24.60 24.35
N ALA A 195 9.98 -23.32 23.99
CA ALA A 195 11.09 -22.38 23.83
C ALA A 195 11.88 -22.14 25.13
N ARG A 196 11.19 -22.08 26.28
CA ARG A 196 11.83 -21.99 27.61
C ARG A 196 12.61 -23.27 27.96
N SER A 197 12.11 -24.43 27.54
CA SER A 197 12.79 -25.72 27.72
C SER A 197 14.05 -25.82 26.85
N GLU A 198 13.97 -25.42 25.57
CA GLU A 198 15.11 -25.37 24.64
C GLU A 198 16.25 -24.51 25.19
N ARG A 199 15.95 -23.26 25.58
CA ARG A 199 16.95 -22.34 26.15
C ARG A 199 17.60 -22.86 27.45
N ARG A 200 16.91 -23.71 28.21
CA ARG A 200 17.48 -24.36 29.40
C ARG A 200 18.45 -25.46 29.01
N ARG A 201 18.08 -26.29 28.03
CA ARG A 201 18.95 -27.34 27.48
C ARG A 201 20.22 -26.76 26.88
N ASP A 202 20.13 -25.70 26.09
CA ASP A 202 21.30 -25.07 25.46
C ASP A 202 22.30 -24.52 26.50
N LYS A 203 21.80 -23.92 27.59
CA LYS A 203 22.64 -23.45 28.69
C LYS A 203 23.30 -24.60 29.44
N GLN A 204 22.61 -25.72 29.58
CA GLN A 204 23.14 -26.90 30.25
C GLN A 204 24.23 -27.58 29.40
N LEU A 205 23.96 -27.79 28.10
CA LEU A 205 24.95 -28.31 27.15
C LEU A 205 26.18 -27.40 27.02
N SER A 206 25.97 -26.08 27.03
CA SER A 206 27.08 -25.13 27.06
C SER A 206 27.90 -25.19 28.35
N LEU A 207 27.32 -25.54 29.49
CA LEU A 207 28.06 -25.66 30.75
C LEU A 207 28.86 -26.96 30.78
N ASP A 208 28.25 -28.06 30.33
CA ASP A 208 28.87 -29.39 30.27
C ASP A 208 30.08 -29.40 29.31
N ALA A 209 29.99 -28.69 28.17
CA ALA A 209 31.10 -28.53 27.23
C ALA A 209 32.34 -27.79 27.81
N TRP A 210 32.17 -26.98 28.86
CA TRP A 210 33.29 -26.37 29.58
C TRP A 210 33.87 -27.31 30.63
N LEU A 211 33.03 -28.15 31.26
CA LEU A 211 33.46 -29.11 32.27
C LEU A 211 34.27 -30.27 31.67
N GLU A 212 34.02 -30.64 30.41
CA GLU A 212 34.75 -31.72 29.71
C GLU A 212 36.09 -31.28 29.09
N ALA A 213 36.43 -29.98 29.12
CA ALA A 213 37.64 -29.44 28.49
C ALA A 213 38.86 -29.32 29.42
N ASP A 214 38.71 -29.61 30.71
CA ASP A 214 39.73 -29.42 31.77
C ASP A 214 40.33 -30.75 32.32
N ASP A 215 40.11 -31.89 31.66
CA ASP A 215 40.77 -33.20 31.92
C ASP A 215 41.66 -33.62 30.73
#